data_AF-A0A7S0DHM9-F1
#
_entry.id   AF-A0A7S0DHM9-F1
#
_cell.length_a   1.000
_cell.length_b   1.000
_cell.length_c   1.000
_cell.angle_alpha   90.00
_cell.angle_beta   90.00
_cell.angle_gamma   90.00
#
_symmetry.space_group_name_H-M   'P 1'
#
loop_
_entity.id
_entity.type
_entity.pdbx_description
1 polymer ?
#
loop_
_entity_poly.entity_id
_entity_poly.type
_entity_poly.pdbx_seq_one_letter_code
_entity_poly.pdbx_strand_id
1 'polypeptide(L)'
;TNPPYILHHLPAMASILANPNVYSHLHIPVQAASNSVLFEMRREYTQNDFESIVQRLRGSLAPYPMHLCTDIICGFPGESVGDFSETVEMMERLQFPAVFISQFYPRPGTPAARMKGRIPTQEVKRRSRIITDLVSRSDPFKSLVGTIEDILLTEEARIPSDLVGHTKAYVQVLVPKSDPRAILGAMVKVRVTHAHRWSVRGEILETIHPPGAAAAWRRARDSRDCDEISRDSAEILGDSLSSLEVSDVGSRWEKGPPIILYGSETGNAEAAAWRVGRSLGECCRIMPADSFSFEDLFEKTDGETQTWPY
;
A
#
# COMPACT_ATOMS: atom_id res chain seq x y z
N THR A 1 -6.68 4.77 -7.75
CA THR A 1 -7.90 4.69 -6.93
C THR A 1 -8.69 5.99 -7.06
N ASN A 2 -10.01 6.00 -7.28
CA ASN A 2 -10.78 7.25 -7.48
C ASN A 2 -11.28 7.81 -6.13
N PRO A 3 -11.10 9.11 -5.79
CA PRO A 3 -11.50 9.65 -4.48
C PRO A 3 -12.95 9.37 -4.05
N PRO A 4 -14.00 9.55 -4.88
CA PRO A 4 -15.38 9.29 -4.49
C PRO A 4 -15.59 7.84 -4.01
N TYR A 5 -15.01 6.88 -4.74
CA TYR A 5 -15.10 5.47 -4.38
C TYR A 5 -14.46 5.18 -3.02
N ILE A 6 -13.30 5.78 -2.73
CA ILE A 6 -12.64 5.61 -1.43
C ILE A 6 -13.50 6.17 -0.31
N LEU A 7 -14.12 7.34 -0.52
CA LEU A 7 -14.93 8.00 0.49
C LEU A 7 -16.06 7.09 1.00
N HIS A 8 -16.74 6.38 0.08
CA HIS A 8 -17.82 5.44 0.41
C HIS A 8 -17.33 4.17 1.13
N HIS A 9 -16.06 3.79 0.96
CA HIS A 9 -15.50 2.55 1.50
C HIS A 9 -14.40 2.77 2.53
N LEU A 10 -14.32 3.97 3.14
CA LEU A 10 -13.25 4.34 4.07
C LEU A 10 -13.03 3.33 5.21
N PRO A 11 -14.05 2.82 5.92
CA PRO A 11 -13.83 1.86 7.00
C PRO A 11 -13.24 0.54 6.50
N ALA A 12 -13.72 0.04 5.35
CA ALA A 12 -13.20 -1.18 4.74
C ALA A 12 -11.75 -1.01 4.27
N MET A 13 -11.44 0.14 3.64
CA MET A 13 -10.07 0.48 3.22
C MET A 13 -9.12 0.57 4.42
N ALA A 14 -9.52 1.26 5.49
CA ALA A 14 -8.71 1.33 6.71
C ALA A 14 -8.46 -0.07 7.30
N SER A 15 -9.48 -0.93 7.37
CA SER A 15 -9.33 -2.29 7.87
C SER A 15 -8.39 -3.14 7.01
N ILE A 16 -8.44 -2.99 5.68
CA ILE A 16 -7.56 -3.72 4.77
C ILE A 16 -6.10 -3.26 4.92
N LEU A 17 -5.88 -1.94 4.98
CA LEU A 17 -4.53 -1.37 5.13
C LEU A 17 -3.90 -1.63 6.49
N ALA A 18 -4.71 -1.83 7.53
CA ALA A 18 -4.26 -2.24 8.86
C ALA A 18 -3.80 -3.70 8.92
N ASN A 19 -4.20 -4.53 7.96
CA ASN A 19 -3.83 -5.94 7.94
C ASN A 19 -2.31 -6.08 7.79
N PRO A 20 -1.60 -6.87 8.63
CA PRO A 20 -0.13 -7.02 8.59
C PRO A 20 0.40 -7.52 7.23
N ASN A 21 -0.45 -8.12 6.41
CA ASN A 21 -0.09 -8.69 5.11
C ASN A 21 -0.28 -7.75 3.91
N VAL A 22 -0.78 -6.53 4.11
CA VAL A 22 -1.08 -5.56 3.02
C VAL A 22 -0.29 -4.28 3.21
N TYR A 23 0.39 -3.74 2.20
CA TYR A 23 1.09 -2.47 2.35
C TYR A 23 0.14 -1.32 2.74
N SER A 24 0.52 -0.50 3.72
CA SER A 24 -0.19 0.70 4.14
C SER A 24 0.17 1.89 3.23
N HIS A 25 0.05 1.67 1.92
CA HIS A 25 0.39 2.63 0.89
C HIS A 25 -0.76 2.76 -0.10
N LEU A 26 -1.18 3.99 -0.42
CA LEU A 26 -2.17 4.23 -1.46
C LEU A 26 -1.78 5.37 -2.38
N HIS A 27 -2.17 5.22 -3.64
CA HIS A 27 -2.09 6.26 -4.64
C HIS A 27 -3.49 6.81 -4.94
N ILE A 28 -3.73 8.06 -4.53
CA ILE A 28 -5.02 8.74 -4.65
C ILE A 28 -4.78 10.05 -5.45
N PRO A 29 -5.14 10.09 -6.73
CA PRO A 29 -4.99 11.27 -7.59
C PRO A 29 -5.98 12.36 -7.18
N VAL A 30 -5.50 13.48 -6.68
CA VAL A 30 -6.32 14.70 -6.53
C VAL A 30 -6.38 15.51 -7.83
N GLN A 31 -5.28 15.54 -8.58
CA GLN A 31 -5.06 16.24 -9.86
C GLN A 31 -4.95 17.77 -9.74
N ALA A 32 -5.84 18.42 -8.99
CA ALA A 32 -5.78 19.85 -8.65
C ALA A 32 -6.51 20.08 -7.30
N ALA A 33 -6.25 21.19 -6.60
CA ALA A 33 -7.02 21.51 -5.40
C ALA A 33 -8.27 22.33 -5.69
N SER A 34 -8.21 23.29 -6.63
CA SER A 34 -9.35 24.16 -6.88
C SER A 34 -10.58 23.40 -7.36
N ASN A 35 -11.70 23.61 -6.69
CA ASN A 35 -12.99 23.02 -7.07
C ASN A 35 -13.43 23.46 -8.47
N SER A 36 -13.06 24.66 -8.92
CA SER A 36 -13.38 25.14 -10.26
C SER A 36 -12.64 24.32 -11.32
N VAL A 37 -11.35 24.07 -11.09
CA VAL A 37 -10.50 23.26 -11.97
C VAL A 37 -10.94 21.79 -11.94
N LEU A 38 -11.20 21.25 -10.75
CA LEU A 38 -11.72 19.88 -10.59
C LEU A 38 -13.02 19.66 -11.36
N PHE A 39 -13.95 20.61 -11.28
CA PHE A 39 -15.20 20.57 -12.03
C PHE A 39 -14.96 20.57 -13.55
N GLU A 40 -14.09 21.44 -14.05
CA GLU A 40 -13.74 21.48 -15.48
C GLU A 40 -13.00 20.20 -15.95
N MET A 41 -12.25 19.56 -15.05
CA MET A 41 -11.66 18.23 -15.25
C MET A 41 -12.69 17.08 -15.19
N ARG A 42 -13.97 17.39 -14.98
CA ARG A 42 -15.08 16.44 -14.78
C ARG A 42 -14.86 15.51 -13.59
N ARG A 43 -14.35 16.05 -12.48
CA ARG A 43 -14.23 15.32 -11.22
C ARG A 43 -15.51 15.49 -10.40
N GLU A 44 -15.97 14.38 -9.84
CA GLU A 44 -17.18 14.30 -9.00
C GLU A 44 -16.83 14.43 -7.50
N TYR A 45 -15.77 15.14 -7.18
CA TYR A 45 -15.30 15.38 -5.82
C TYR A 45 -14.71 16.78 -5.69
N THR A 46 -14.72 17.28 -4.46
CA THR A 46 -14.12 18.56 -4.07
C THR A 46 -12.77 18.34 -3.39
N GLN A 47 -12.03 19.44 -3.21
CA GLN A 47 -10.85 19.48 -2.36
C GLN A 47 -11.13 18.91 -0.95
N ASN A 48 -12.26 19.31 -0.37
CA ASN A 48 -12.63 18.93 0.99
C ASN A 48 -12.91 17.42 1.10
N ASP A 49 -13.50 16.82 0.07
CA ASP A 49 -13.70 15.37 0.02
C ASP A 49 -12.36 14.62 0.01
N PHE A 50 -11.41 15.09 -0.81
CA PHE A 50 -10.07 14.54 -0.85
C PHE A 50 -9.34 14.70 0.51
N GLU A 51 -9.42 15.87 1.12
CA GLU A 51 -8.83 16.12 2.44
C GLU A 51 -9.44 15.24 3.53
N SER A 52 -10.76 15.05 3.51
CA SER A 52 -11.47 14.13 4.41
C SER A 52 -10.96 12.69 4.26
N ILE A 53 -10.74 12.22 3.03
CA ILE A 53 -10.15 10.89 2.77
C ILE A 53 -8.76 10.79 3.39
N VAL A 54 -7.88 11.76 3.11
CA VAL A 54 -6.50 11.77 3.62
C VAL A 54 -6.48 11.75 5.15
N GLN A 55 -7.27 12.62 5.79
CA GLN A 55 -7.33 12.73 7.24
C GLN A 55 -7.90 11.47 7.89
N ARG A 56 -9.00 10.92 7.35
CA ARG A 56 -9.66 9.73 7.91
C ARG A 56 -8.81 8.47 7.74
N LEU A 57 -8.11 8.31 6.63
CA LEU A 57 -7.21 7.17 6.44
C LEU A 57 -6.00 7.25 7.37
N ARG A 58 -5.33 8.41 7.43
CA ARG A 58 -4.20 8.63 8.36
C ARG A 58 -4.62 8.48 9.82
N GLY A 59 -5.79 8.99 10.19
CA GLY A 59 -6.33 8.88 11.55
C GLY A 59 -6.71 7.45 11.92
N SER A 60 -7.40 6.72 11.05
CA SER A 60 -7.82 5.34 11.31
C SER A 60 -6.67 4.35 11.41
N LEU A 61 -5.55 4.65 10.74
CA LEU A 61 -4.37 3.80 10.74
C LEU A 61 -3.36 4.19 11.83
N ALA A 62 -3.53 5.33 12.52
CA ALA A 62 -2.65 5.68 13.64
C ALA A 62 -2.76 4.62 14.74
N PRO A 63 -1.63 4.01 15.20
CA PRO A 63 -0.25 4.52 15.14
C PRO A 63 0.64 3.99 13.98
N TYR A 64 0.10 3.23 13.03
CA TYR A 64 0.89 2.66 11.93
C TYR A 64 1.27 3.73 10.88
N PRO A 65 2.49 3.70 10.34
CA PRO A 65 2.88 4.61 9.26
C PRO A 65 2.07 4.27 7.99
N MET A 66 1.45 5.29 7.39
CA MET A 66 0.71 5.18 6.14
C MET A 66 1.19 6.24 5.16
N HIS A 67 1.53 5.82 3.95
CA HIS A 67 1.95 6.73 2.88
C HIS A 67 0.87 6.91 1.83
N LEU A 68 0.65 8.17 1.47
CA LEU A 68 -0.28 8.57 0.43
C LEU A 68 0.50 9.26 -0.68
N CYS A 69 0.38 8.74 -1.89
CA CYS A 69 0.86 9.39 -3.11
C CYS A 69 -0.32 10.06 -3.81
N THR A 70 -0.04 11.16 -4.50
CA THR A 70 -1.04 11.88 -5.30
C THR A 70 -0.44 12.35 -6.61
N ASP A 71 -1.29 12.68 -7.58
CA ASP A 71 -0.91 13.33 -8.83
C ASP A 71 -1.38 14.78 -8.82
N ILE A 72 -0.57 15.65 -9.42
CA ILE A 72 -0.92 17.05 -9.68
C ILE A 72 -0.68 17.33 -11.17
N ILE A 73 -1.70 17.87 -11.84
CA ILE A 73 -1.63 18.37 -13.21
C ILE A 73 -1.52 19.90 -13.14
N CYS A 74 -0.37 20.44 -13.55
CA CYS A 74 -0.17 21.88 -13.65
C CYS A 74 -0.60 22.40 -15.02
N GLY A 75 -1.26 23.55 -15.06
CA GLY A 75 -1.51 24.27 -16.31
C GLY A 75 -2.76 23.81 -17.07
N PHE A 76 -3.77 23.29 -16.37
CA PHE A 76 -5.04 22.93 -16.99
C PHE A 76 -5.69 24.16 -17.67
N PRO A 77 -6.34 24.03 -18.84
CA PRO A 77 -6.94 25.18 -19.52
C PRO A 77 -7.94 25.92 -18.62
N GLY A 78 -7.76 27.22 -18.44
CA GLY A 78 -8.58 28.06 -17.55
C GLY A 78 -8.08 28.19 -16.11
N GLU A 79 -7.06 27.43 -15.68
CA GLU A 79 -6.53 27.48 -14.31
C GLU A 79 -5.92 28.87 -13.98
N SER A 80 -6.57 29.61 -13.10
CA SER A 80 -6.13 30.94 -12.67
C SER A 80 -4.92 30.88 -11.73
N VAL A 81 -4.39 32.04 -11.35
CA VAL A 81 -3.33 32.12 -10.33
C VAL A 81 -3.87 31.72 -8.95
N GLY A 82 -5.12 32.06 -8.63
CA GLY A 82 -5.78 31.66 -7.39
C GLY A 82 -5.95 30.15 -7.29
N ASP A 83 -6.43 29.51 -8.35
CA ASP A 83 -6.63 28.06 -8.40
C ASP A 83 -5.31 27.27 -8.18
N PHE A 84 -4.23 27.76 -8.78
CA PHE A 84 -2.91 27.17 -8.57
C PHE A 84 -2.40 27.40 -7.14
N SER A 85 -2.70 28.57 -6.55
CA SER A 85 -2.30 28.89 -5.18
C SER A 85 -2.99 27.97 -4.17
N GLU A 86 -4.28 27.68 -4.35
CA GLU A 86 -5.01 26.68 -3.54
C GLU A 86 -4.33 25.30 -3.60
N THR A 87 -3.80 24.92 -4.77
CA THR A 87 -3.06 23.67 -4.93
C THR A 87 -1.75 23.67 -4.15
N VAL A 88 -1.00 24.78 -4.18
CA VAL A 88 0.22 24.92 -3.38
C VAL A 88 -0.08 24.84 -1.88
N GLU A 89 -1.10 25.56 -1.40
CA GLU A 89 -1.51 25.57 0.01
C GLU A 89 -1.95 24.19 0.51
N MET A 90 -2.72 23.44 -0.29
CA MET A 90 -3.10 22.07 0.04
C MET A 90 -1.88 21.16 0.16
N MET A 91 -0.92 21.28 -0.76
CA MET A 91 0.30 20.49 -0.77
C MET A 91 1.19 20.79 0.44
N GLU A 92 1.27 22.05 0.86
CA GLU A 92 1.96 22.49 2.08
C GLU A 92 1.30 21.93 3.34
N ARG A 93 -0.03 21.98 3.41
CA ARG A 93 -0.82 21.51 4.57
C ARG A 93 -0.78 19.99 4.73
N LEU A 94 -0.99 19.24 3.64
CA LEU A 94 -1.17 17.79 3.73
C LEU A 94 0.14 17.00 3.67
N GLN A 95 1.22 17.59 3.14
CA GLN A 95 2.56 16.99 3.06
C GLN A 95 2.57 15.54 2.55
N PHE A 96 2.82 15.36 1.26
CA PHE A 96 2.88 14.03 0.65
C PHE A 96 4.33 13.55 0.48
N PRO A 97 4.64 12.30 0.87
CA PRO A 97 5.98 11.75 0.70
C PRO A 97 6.42 11.69 -0.77
N ALA A 98 5.49 11.36 -1.66
CA ALA A 98 5.72 11.34 -3.10
C ALA A 98 4.51 11.91 -3.86
N VAL A 99 4.82 12.64 -4.93
CA VAL A 99 3.85 13.37 -5.75
C VAL A 99 4.25 13.24 -7.21
N PHE A 100 3.32 12.82 -8.04
CA PHE A 100 3.51 12.75 -9.48
C PHE A 100 3.08 14.07 -10.11
N ILE A 101 4.05 14.86 -10.53
CA ILE A 101 3.82 16.19 -11.10
C ILE A 101 3.82 16.06 -12.61
N SER A 102 2.72 16.43 -13.24
CA SER A 102 2.58 16.43 -14.69
C SER A 102 2.20 17.81 -15.21
N GLN A 103 2.67 18.13 -16.41
CA GLN A 103 2.27 19.34 -17.13
C GLN A 103 1.11 18.98 -18.05
N PHE A 104 0.04 19.77 -18.04
CA PHE A 104 -1.10 19.51 -18.91
C PHE A 104 -0.67 19.52 -20.39
N TYR A 105 -1.03 18.46 -21.09
CA TYR A 105 -0.84 18.34 -22.53
C TYR A 105 -2.17 17.96 -23.19
N PRO A 106 -2.67 18.74 -24.15
CA PRO A 106 -3.94 18.42 -24.80
C PRO A 106 -3.81 17.13 -25.61
N ARG A 107 -4.67 16.17 -25.33
CA ARG A 107 -4.78 14.97 -26.15
C ARG A 107 -5.85 15.18 -27.24
N PRO A 108 -5.54 14.96 -28.53
CA PRO A 108 -6.52 15.09 -29.61
C PRO A 108 -7.81 14.33 -29.30
N GLY A 109 -8.96 14.93 -29.64
CA GLY A 109 -10.29 14.34 -29.39
C GLY A 109 -10.89 14.61 -28.00
N THR A 110 -10.09 14.98 -27.00
CA THR A 110 -10.60 15.23 -25.64
C THR A 110 -11.35 16.57 -25.52
N PRO A 111 -12.34 16.69 -24.61
CA PRO A 111 -12.97 17.98 -24.30
C PRO A 111 -11.95 19.05 -23.91
N ALA A 112 -10.96 18.68 -23.10
CA ALA A 112 -9.90 19.58 -22.63
C ALA A 112 -9.04 20.14 -23.78
N ALA A 113 -8.86 19.41 -24.88
CA ALA A 113 -8.16 19.93 -26.05
C ALA A 113 -8.91 21.04 -26.79
N ARG A 114 -10.24 21.13 -26.61
CA ARG A 114 -11.10 22.16 -27.23
C ARG A 114 -11.34 23.37 -26.31
N MET A 115 -10.89 23.31 -25.06
CA MET A 115 -11.08 24.39 -24.08
C MET A 115 -10.26 25.63 -24.46
N LYS A 116 -10.84 26.80 -24.20
CA LYS A 116 -10.16 28.10 -24.29
C LYS A 116 -9.37 28.36 -22.99
N GLY A 117 -8.54 29.41 -22.97
CA GLY A 117 -7.76 29.76 -21.77
C GLY A 117 -6.52 28.89 -21.55
N ARG A 118 -5.86 28.47 -22.63
CA ARG A 118 -4.61 27.70 -22.53
C ARG A 118 -3.54 28.55 -21.86
N ILE A 119 -2.87 27.97 -20.88
CA ILE A 119 -1.81 28.65 -20.14
C ILE A 119 -0.51 28.58 -20.96
N PRO A 120 0.25 29.69 -21.06
CA PRO A 120 1.53 29.68 -21.75
C PRO A 120 2.48 28.61 -21.18
N THR A 121 3.19 27.90 -22.06
CA THR A 121 4.10 26.81 -21.66
C THR A 121 5.14 27.24 -20.61
N GLN A 122 5.61 28.49 -20.66
CA GLN A 122 6.54 29.02 -19.65
C GLN A 122 5.92 29.08 -18.26
N GLU A 123 4.65 29.46 -18.17
CA GLU A 123 3.92 29.50 -16.90
C GLU A 123 3.62 28.09 -16.39
N VAL A 124 3.24 27.15 -17.25
CA VAL A 124 3.06 25.74 -16.87
C VAL A 124 4.36 25.15 -16.30
N LYS A 125 5.51 25.44 -16.94
CA LYS A 125 6.83 25.04 -16.45
C LYS A 125 7.19 25.70 -15.11
N ARG A 126 6.83 26.98 -14.92
CA ARG A 126 7.04 27.69 -13.65
C ARG A 126 6.23 27.02 -12.53
N ARG A 127 4.94 26.75 -12.77
CA ARG A 127 4.04 26.07 -11.82
C ARG A 127 4.55 24.68 -11.44
N SER A 128 4.93 23.85 -12.42
CA SER A 128 5.48 22.53 -12.12
C SER A 128 6.74 22.58 -11.27
N ARG A 129 7.64 23.56 -11.52
CA ARG A 129 8.85 23.76 -10.70
C ARG A 129 8.51 24.14 -9.27
N ILE A 130 7.51 24.99 -9.05
CA ILE A 130 7.07 25.37 -7.70
C ILE A 130 6.63 24.13 -6.91
N ILE A 131 5.81 23.27 -7.51
CA ILE A 131 5.39 22.02 -6.86
C ILE A 131 6.59 21.08 -6.65
N THR A 132 7.49 20.97 -7.62
CA THR A 132 8.73 20.17 -7.47
C THR A 132 9.58 20.67 -6.31
N ASP A 133 9.78 21.98 -6.20
CA ASP A 133 10.58 22.59 -5.14
C ASP A 133 9.92 22.38 -3.78
N LEU A 134 8.59 22.55 -3.70
CA LEU A 134 7.84 22.30 -2.47
C LEU A 134 8.01 20.86 -1.99
N VAL A 135 7.81 19.90 -2.89
CA VAL A 135 7.96 18.47 -2.60
C VAL A 135 9.41 18.15 -2.20
N SER A 136 10.39 18.76 -2.87
CA SER A 136 11.82 18.53 -2.62
C SER A 136 12.30 19.09 -1.27
N ARG A 137 11.64 20.08 -0.70
CA ARG A 137 11.95 20.64 0.63
C ARG A 137 11.45 19.79 1.79
N SER A 138 10.55 18.84 1.53
CA SER A 138 10.02 17.95 2.57
C SER A 138 11.00 16.80 2.85
N ASP A 139 11.13 16.40 4.12
CA ASP A 139 11.89 15.21 4.53
C ASP A 139 10.94 14.18 5.15
N PRO A 140 10.08 13.53 4.35
CA PRO A 140 8.98 12.70 4.84
C PRO A 140 9.45 11.48 5.65
N PHE A 141 10.68 11.01 5.40
CA PHE A 141 11.22 9.81 6.01
C PHE A 141 12.11 10.10 7.22
N LYS A 142 12.28 11.36 7.62
CA LYS A 142 13.11 11.73 8.76
C LYS A 142 12.63 11.09 10.06
N SER A 143 11.32 10.92 10.22
CA SER A 143 10.71 10.25 11.37
C SER A 143 11.00 8.74 11.44
N LEU A 144 11.43 8.12 10.33
CA LEU A 144 11.80 6.70 10.31
C LEU A 144 13.22 6.48 10.84
N VAL A 145 14.05 7.51 10.94
CA VAL A 145 15.42 7.34 11.44
C VAL A 145 15.39 6.86 12.89
N GLY A 146 16.03 5.72 13.15
CA GLY A 146 16.03 5.05 14.45
C GLY A 146 14.92 4.03 14.65
N THR A 147 13.91 3.96 13.76
CA THR A 147 12.86 2.93 13.84
C THR A 147 13.39 1.57 13.39
N ILE A 148 12.67 0.53 13.80
CA ILE A 148 12.95 -0.85 13.43
C ILE A 148 11.80 -1.33 12.55
N GLU A 149 12.13 -1.77 11.33
CA GLU A 149 11.17 -2.17 10.31
C GLU A 149 11.45 -3.60 9.86
N ASP A 150 10.38 -4.35 9.61
CA ASP A 150 10.46 -5.67 8.96
C ASP A 150 10.37 -5.46 7.45
N ILE A 151 11.36 -5.94 6.68
CA ILE A 151 11.40 -5.79 5.23
C ILE A 151 11.66 -7.12 4.53
N LEU A 152 11.07 -7.29 3.35
CA LEU A 152 11.42 -8.35 2.41
C LEU A 152 12.44 -7.81 1.41
N LEU A 153 13.60 -8.46 1.29
CA LEU A 153 14.60 -8.11 0.28
C LEU A 153 14.18 -8.70 -1.07
N THR A 154 13.77 -7.85 -2.02
CA THR A 154 13.18 -8.29 -3.29
C THR A 154 14.09 -8.00 -4.48
N GLU A 155 14.87 -6.93 -4.42
CA GLU A 155 15.54 -6.36 -5.59
C GLU A 155 16.97 -5.94 -5.27
N GLU A 156 17.78 -5.81 -6.33
CA GLU A 156 19.06 -5.13 -6.25
C GLU A 156 18.89 -3.65 -6.57
N ALA A 157 19.62 -2.79 -5.87
CA ALA A 157 19.60 -1.38 -6.18
C ALA A 157 20.23 -1.11 -7.56
N ARG A 158 19.85 0.03 -8.17
CA ARG A 158 20.40 0.48 -9.47
C ARG A 158 21.92 0.54 -9.49
N ILE A 159 22.51 0.92 -8.36
CA ILE A 159 23.94 0.78 -8.10
C ILE A 159 24.08 -0.54 -7.32
N PRO A 160 24.84 -1.53 -7.83
CA PRO A 160 24.80 -2.90 -7.33
C PRO A 160 25.50 -3.10 -5.97
N SER A 161 25.63 -2.05 -5.15
CA SER A 161 26.18 -2.07 -3.79
C SER A 161 25.18 -2.53 -2.73
N ASP A 162 23.89 -2.32 -2.97
CA ASP A 162 22.85 -2.49 -1.96
C ASP A 162 21.70 -3.39 -2.49
N LEU A 163 21.02 -4.07 -1.58
CA LEU A 163 19.70 -4.68 -1.81
C LEU A 163 18.60 -3.74 -1.37
N VAL A 164 17.42 -3.96 -1.94
CA VAL A 164 16.23 -3.16 -1.72
C VAL A 164 15.14 -4.03 -1.09
N GLY A 165 14.56 -3.51 -0.01
CA GLY A 165 13.29 -3.98 0.52
C GLY A 165 12.34 -2.83 0.76
N HIS A 166 11.12 -3.15 1.17
CA HIS A 166 10.08 -2.15 1.43
C HIS A 166 9.53 -2.30 2.84
N THR A 167 9.34 -1.17 3.53
CA THR A 167 8.61 -1.15 4.81
C THR A 167 7.12 -1.39 4.59
N LYS A 168 6.37 -1.49 5.68
CA LYS A 168 4.90 -1.57 5.68
C LYS A 168 4.24 -0.44 4.87
N ALA A 169 4.77 0.78 4.96
CA ALA A 169 4.29 1.95 4.21
C ALA A 169 4.85 2.04 2.78
N TYR A 170 5.44 0.96 2.27
CA TYR A 170 6.08 0.87 0.96
C TYR A 170 7.26 1.84 0.78
N VAL A 171 7.99 2.13 1.87
CA VAL A 171 9.21 2.95 1.81
C VAL A 171 10.38 2.08 1.42
N GLN A 172 11.13 2.52 0.42
CA GLN A 172 12.32 1.83 -0.03
C GLN A 172 13.42 1.88 1.04
N VAL A 173 13.89 0.71 1.48
CA VAL A 173 15.00 0.53 2.41
C VAL A 173 16.20 -0.07 1.68
N LEU A 174 17.33 0.62 1.71
CA LEU A 174 18.61 0.19 1.15
C LEU A 174 19.45 -0.48 2.22
N VAL A 175 19.91 -1.69 1.93
CA VAL A 175 20.74 -2.50 2.82
C VAL A 175 22.03 -2.93 2.09
N PRO A 176 23.22 -2.78 2.68
CA PRO A 176 24.47 -3.16 2.02
C PRO A 176 24.53 -4.66 1.69
N LYS A 177 24.91 -5.02 0.46
CA LYS A 177 25.17 -6.42 0.07
C LYS A 177 26.34 -7.06 0.82
N SER A 178 27.22 -6.25 1.40
CA SER A 178 28.33 -6.73 2.22
C SER A 178 27.87 -7.40 3.52
N ASP A 179 26.63 -7.18 3.96
CA ASP A 179 26.07 -7.89 5.10
C ASP A 179 25.73 -9.33 4.70
N PRO A 180 26.25 -10.37 5.38
CA PRO A 180 25.99 -11.76 5.03
C PRO A 180 24.50 -12.17 5.15
N ARG A 181 23.69 -11.38 5.87
CA ARG A 181 22.24 -11.60 6.02
C ARG A 181 21.43 -10.96 4.89
N ALA A 182 22.05 -10.10 4.07
CA ALA A 182 21.41 -9.45 2.93
C ALA A 182 21.25 -10.42 1.77
N ILE A 183 20.26 -11.31 1.87
CA ILE A 183 19.98 -12.35 0.87
C ILE A 183 18.64 -12.06 0.21
N LEU A 184 18.59 -12.09 -1.13
CA LEU A 184 17.35 -11.93 -1.89
C LEU A 184 16.30 -12.97 -1.48
N GLY A 185 15.07 -12.53 -1.28
CA GLY A 185 13.95 -13.33 -0.81
C GLY A 185 13.91 -13.55 0.70
N ALA A 186 14.90 -13.05 1.46
CA ALA A 186 14.88 -13.12 2.91
C ALA A 186 14.03 -11.98 3.50
N MET A 187 13.32 -12.29 4.59
CA MET A 187 12.68 -11.30 5.43
C MET A 187 13.60 -10.97 6.60
N VAL A 188 13.93 -9.69 6.77
CA VAL A 188 14.92 -9.22 7.74
C VAL A 188 14.35 -8.06 8.54
N LYS A 189 14.79 -7.96 9.79
CA LYS A 189 14.51 -6.80 10.64
C LYS A 189 15.64 -5.81 10.52
N VAL A 190 15.32 -4.56 10.20
CA VAL A 190 16.29 -3.53 9.87
C VAL A 190 16.09 -2.31 10.75
N ARG A 191 17.19 -1.77 11.28
CA ARG A 191 17.19 -0.45 11.90
C ARG A 191 17.49 0.59 10.83
N VAL A 192 16.62 1.58 10.68
CA VAL A 192 16.85 2.70 9.77
C VAL A 192 17.90 3.63 10.39
N THR A 193 19.01 3.87 9.69
CA THR A 193 20.11 4.71 10.18
C THR A 193 20.13 6.08 9.54
N HIS A 194 19.74 6.19 8.27
CA HIS A 194 19.74 7.44 7.52
C HIS A 194 18.51 7.54 6.63
N ALA A 195 17.94 8.74 6.55
CA ALA A 195 16.89 9.05 5.58
C ALA A 195 17.50 9.81 4.40
N HIS A 196 17.21 9.34 3.18
CA HIS A 196 17.40 10.09 1.96
C HIS A 196 16.04 10.62 1.49
N ARG A 197 16.04 11.41 0.40
CA ARG A 197 14.82 12.01 -0.14
C ARG A 197 13.78 10.99 -0.63
N TRP A 198 14.24 9.90 -1.25
CA TRP A 198 13.38 8.90 -1.92
C TRP A 198 13.46 7.50 -1.31
N SER A 199 14.38 7.30 -0.37
CA SER A 199 14.63 6.01 0.27
C SER A 199 15.23 6.23 1.64
N VAL A 200 15.33 5.18 2.43
CA VAL A 200 16.08 5.16 3.68
C VAL A 200 17.19 4.11 3.60
N ARG A 201 18.27 4.31 4.35
CA ARG A 201 19.34 3.32 4.52
C ARG A 201 19.18 2.66 5.88
N GLY A 202 19.39 1.36 5.92
CA GLY A 202 19.28 0.60 7.16
C GLY A 202 20.34 -0.48 7.32
N GLU A 203 20.45 -0.94 8.55
CA GLU A 203 21.35 -2.02 8.97
C GLU A 203 20.53 -3.23 9.44
N ILE A 204 20.87 -4.43 8.98
CA ILE A 204 20.18 -5.65 9.40
C ILE A 204 20.52 -5.92 10.87
N LEU A 205 19.48 -6.14 11.67
CA LEU A 205 19.61 -6.61 13.05
C LEU A 205 19.53 -8.14 13.13
N GLU A 206 18.54 -8.72 12.46
CA GLU A 206 18.28 -10.17 12.47
C GLU A 206 17.55 -10.63 11.20
N THR A 207 17.71 -11.90 10.85
CA THR A 207 16.93 -12.55 9.78
C THR A 207 15.68 -13.17 10.40
N ILE A 208 14.50 -12.74 9.97
CA ILE A 208 13.21 -13.25 10.44
C ILE A 208 12.90 -14.56 9.72
N HIS A 209 13.01 -14.56 8.38
CA HIS A 209 12.81 -15.73 7.55
C HIS A 209 13.89 -15.83 6.47
N PRO A 210 14.59 -16.97 6.35
CA PRO A 210 15.52 -17.17 5.25
C PRO A 210 14.78 -17.31 3.91
N PRO A 211 15.46 -17.12 2.77
CA PRO A 211 14.87 -17.33 1.46
C PRO A 211 14.28 -18.74 1.35
N GLY A 212 13.12 -18.85 0.71
CA GLY A 212 12.46 -20.15 0.51
C GLY A 212 11.82 -20.75 1.77
N ALA A 213 11.91 -20.09 2.95
CA ALA A 213 11.20 -20.53 4.15
C ALA A 213 9.71 -20.71 3.87
N ALA A 214 9.05 -19.77 3.17
CA ALA A 214 7.64 -19.89 2.83
C ALA A 214 7.29 -21.12 1.97
N ALA A 215 8.23 -21.62 1.16
CA ALA A 215 8.06 -22.87 0.40
C ALA A 215 8.28 -24.10 1.29
N ALA A 216 9.23 -24.03 2.23
CA ALA A 216 9.43 -25.06 3.24
C ALA A 216 8.22 -25.17 4.20
N TRP A 217 7.68 -24.04 4.66
CA TRP A 217 6.46 -23.96 5.46
C TRP A 217 5.24 -24.51 4.72
N ARG A 218 5.06 -24.18 3.43
CA ARG A 218 3.98 -24.76 2.61
C ARG A 218 4.10 -26.27 2.48
N ARG A 219 5.28 -26.77 2.14
CA ARG A 219 5.55 -28.21 2.09
C ARG A 219 5.25 -28.88 3.43
N ALA A 220 5.71 -28.29 4.54
CA ALA A 220 5.48 -28.80 5.89
C ALA A 220 4.03 -28.66 6.39
N ARG A 221 3.21 -27.81 5.77
CA ARG A 221 1.78 -27.65 6.08
C ARG A 221 0.93 -28.61 5.26
N ASP A 222 1.25 -28.77 3.99
CA ASP A 222 0.60 -29.72 3.08
C ASP A 222 1.00 -31.18 3.39
N SER A 223 2.14 -31.39 4.06
CA SER A 223 2.62 -32.71 4.48
C SER A 223 2.14 -33.17 5.86
N ARG A 224 1.21 -32.47 6.52
CA ARG A 224 0.70 -32.91 7.83
C ARG A 224 -0.51 -33.82 7.67
N ASP A 225 -0.24 -35.13 7.68
CA ASP A 225 -0.94 -36.01 8.62
C ASP A 225 -0.87 -35.35 10.02
N CYS A 226 -2.02 -35.15 10.65
CA CYS A 226 -2.19 -34.20 11.76
C CYS A 226 -1.59 -34.65 13.11
N ASP A 227 -0.86 -35.77 13.19
CA ASP A 227 -0.44 -36.36 14.48
C ASP A 227 1.05 -36.22 14.85
N GLU A 228 1.95 -35.85 13.91
CA GLU A 228 3.41 -35.91 14.17
C GLU A 228 4.07 -34.62 14.69
N ILE A 229 3.34 -33.52 14.83
CA ILE A 229 3.93 -32.20 15.18
C ILE A 229 4.33 -32.11 16.67
N SER A 230 3.94 -33.09 17.49
CA SER A 230 4.26 -33.08 18.93
C SER A 230 5.69 -33.51 19.26
N ARG A 231 6.44 -34.11 18.32
CA ARG A 231 7.81 -34.62 18.59
C ARG A 231 8.94 -33.76 18.01
N ASP A 232 8.78 -33.22 16.81
CA ASP A 232 9.88 -32.49 16.14
C ASP A 232 10.15 -31.08 16.69
N SER A 233 9.20 -30.51 17.45
CA SER A 233 9.41 -29.19 18.07
C SER A 233 10.37 -29.24 19.27
N ALA A 234 10.66 -30.44 19.81
CA ALA A 234 11.53 -30.63 20.97
C ALA A 234 13.01 -30.83 20.59
N GLU A 235 13.35 -31.16 19.35
CA GLU A 235 14.74 -31.40 18.92
C GLU A 235 15.47 -30.12 18.43
N ILE A 236 14.74 -29.03 18.16
CA ILE A 236 15.32 -27.78 17.63
C ILE A 236 15.60 -26.74 18.74
N LEU A 237 15.11 -26.96 19.96
CA LEU A 237 15.40 -26.14 21.13
C LEU A 237 16.00 -27.04 22.22
N GLY A 238 17.33 -27.04 22.30
CA GLY A 238 18.08 -27.85 23.26
C GLY A 238 17.60 -27.72 24.70
N ASP A 239 17.72 -28.83 25.42
CA ASP A 239 17.37 -29.07 26.83
C ASP A 239 17.51 -27.85 27.75
N SER A 240 16.38 -27.20 28.03
CA SER A 240 16.10 -26.52 29.29
C SER A 240 14.72 -25.93 29.18
N LEU A 241 13.70 -26.68 29.60
CA LEU A 241 12.46 -26.21 30.24
C LEU A 241 11.51 -27.42 30.35
N SER A 242 11.89 -28.39 31.18
CA SER A 242 10.88 -29.24 31.81
C SER A 242 10.20 -28.42 32.89
N SER A 243 8.87 -28.52 32.98
CA SER A 243 7.96 -27.86 33.93
C SER A 243 7.34 -26.54 33.45
N LEU A 244 6.36 -26.61 32.56
CA LEU A 244 5.21 -25.69 32.56
C LEU A 244 4.02 -26.40 31.88
N GLU A 245 3.03 -26.77 32.68
CA GLU A 245 1.78 -27.39 32.23
C GLU A 245 1.01 -26.42 31.33
N VAL A 246 0.50 -26.95 30.22
CA VAL A 246 -0.37 -26.25 29.28
C VAL A 246 -1.75 -26.15 29.88
N SER A 247 -2.13 -24.96 30.35
CA SER A 247 -3.53 -24.55 30.43
C SER A 247 -3.66 -23.10 29.96
N ASP A 248 -4.66 -22.90 29.10
CA ASP A 248 -5.09 -21.65 28.48
C ASP A 248 -4.22 -21.03 27.37
N VAL A 249 -4.60 -21.29 26.11
CA VAL A 249 -4.25 -20.42 24.98
C VAL A 249 -5.52 -20.11 24.19
N GLY A 250 -6.08 -18.93 24.48
CA GLY A 250 -7.10 -18.27 23.67
C GLY A 250 -6.58 -17.97 22.25
N SER A 251 -7.55 -17.81 21.34
CA SER A 251 -7.41 -17.48 19.92
C SER A 251 -6.22 -16.57 19.59
N ARG A 252 -5.15 -17.13 19.01
CA ARG A 252 -3.97 -16.40 18.53
C ARG A 252 -3.85 -16.55 17.01
N TRP A 253 -3.89 -15.43 16.31
CA TRP A 253 -3.61 -15.35 14.87
C TRP A 253 -2.10 -15.47 14.65
N GLU A 254 -1.65 -16.51 13.95
CA GLU A 254 -0.24 -16.67 13.61
C GLU A 254 0.13 -15.84 12.36
N LYS A 255 1.20 -15.06 12.49
CA LYS A 255 1.75 -14.16 11.46
C LYS A 255 2.25 -14.97 10.26
N GLY A 256 1.46 -15.05 9.18
CA GLY A 256 1.92 -15.50 7.86
C GLY A 256 2.55 -14.34 7.05
N PRO A 257 3.30 -14.63 5.97
CA PRO A 257 3.90 -13.59 5.14
C PRO A 257 2.85 -12.78 4.34
N PRO A 258 3.14 -11.51 4.00
CA PRO A 258 2.28 -10.67 3.18
C PRO A 258 2.02 -11.26 1.80
N ILE A 259 0.77 -11.15 1.33
CA ILE A 259 0.35 -11.55 -0.02
C ILE A 259 0.50 -10.33 -0.94
N ILE A 260 1.28 -10.46 -2.01
CA ILE A 260 1.47 -9.41 -3.01
C ILE A 260 0.38 -9.56 -4.08
N LEU A 261 -0.45 -8.53 -4.25
CA LEU A 261 -1.41 -8.46 -5.37
C LEU A 261 -0.77 -7.64 -6.49
N TYR A 262 -0.47 -8.28 -7.61
CA TYR A 262 -0.15 -7.60 -8.87
C TYR A 262 -1.42 -7.52 -9.72
N GLY A 263 -1.80 -6.31 -10.16
CA GLY A 263 -2.77 -6.13 -11.24
C GLY A 263 -2.01 -5.96 -12.56
N SER A 264 -2.22 -6.86 -13.53
CA SER A 264 -1.79 -6.63 -14.92
C SER A 264 -2.96 -6.10 -15.75
N GLU A 265 -2.70 -5.18 -16.67
CA GLU A 265 -3.68 -4.53 -17.55
C GLU A 265 -4.27 -5.45 -18.63
N THR A 266 -4.07 -6.77 -18.54
CA THR A 266 -4.58 -7.75 -19.50
C THR A 266 -5.53 -8.72 -18.82
N GLY A 267 -6.72 -8.26 -18.43
CA GLY A 267 -7.98 -9.02 -18.35
C GLY A 267 -8.07 -10.37 -17.59
N ASN A 268 -6.98 -10.91 -17.05
CA ASN A 268 -6.89 -12.17 -16.33
C ASN A 268 -6.02 -11.94 -15.09
N ALA A 269 -6.65 -11.44 -14.03
CA ALA A 269 -6.08 -11.47 -12.70
C ALA A 269 -6.61 -12.70 -11.98
N GLU A 270 -5.80 -13.76 -11.85
CA GLU A 270 -6.06 -14.80 -10.87
C GLU A 270 -5.78 -14.21 -9.47
N ALA A 271 -6.85 -13.78 -8.79
CA ALA A 271 -6.78 -13.38 -7.39
C ALA A 271 -7.13 -14.60 -6.51
N ALA A 272 -6.14 -15.16 -5.82
CA ALA A 272 -6.39 -16.18 -4.80
C ALA A 272 -6.72 -15.49 -3.46
N ALA A 273 -8.02 -15.33 -3.17
CA ALA A 273 -8.49 -14.96 -1.83
C ALA A 273 -8.94 -16.21 -1.08
N TRP A 274 -8.41 -16.46 0.12
CA TRP A 274 -8.74 -17.63 0.93
C TRP A 274 -9.62 -17.23 2.13
N ARG A 275 -10.79 -17.86 2.24
CA ARG A 275 -11.68 -17.76 3.40
C ARG A 275 -11.50 -19.03 4.25
N VAL A 276 -11.01 -18.91 5.48
CA VAL A 276 -10.98 -20.03 6.44
C VAL A 276 -12.15 -19.87 7.40
N GLY A 277 -13.23 -20.61 7.16
CA GLY A 277 -14.27 -20.87 8.15
C GLY A 277 -14.10 -22.30 8.68
N ARG A 278 -13.99 -22.48 9.99
CA ARG A 278 -14.15 -23.81 10.61
C ARG A 278 -15.63 -24.03 10.89
N SER A 279 -16.20 -25.12 10.37
CA SER A 279 -17.13 -25.93 11.14
C SER A 279 -16.44 -27.25 11.50
N LEU A 280 -16.72 -27.73 12.70
CA LEU A 280 -16.11 -28.92 13.29
C LEU A 280 -16.44 -30.16 12.44
N GLY A 281 -15.41 -30.94 12.08
CA GLY A 281 -15.56 -32.38 11.91
C GLY A 281 -15.55 -33.00 10.50
N GLU A 282 -15.27 -32.28 9.41
CA GLU A 282 -15.11 -32.92 8.08
C GLU A 282 -13.90 -32.37 7.30
N CYS A 283 -13.17 -33.27 6.62
CA CYS A 283 -12.03 -32.96 5.76
C CYS A 283 -12.34 -31.84 4.77
N CYS A 284 -11.57 -30.75 4.80
CA CYS A 284 -11.63 -29.69 3.79
C CYS A 284 -11.25 -30.26 2.42
N ARG A 285 -12.23 -30.43 1.52
CA ARG A 285 -11.97 -30.61 0.09
C ARG A 285 -11.65 -29.26 -0.55
N ILE A 286 -10.61 -29.25 -1.38
CA ILE A 286 -10.25 -28.15 -2.28
C ILE A 286 -11.25 -28.17 -3.45
N MET A 287 -11.97 -27.07 -3.69
CA MET A 287 -12.79 -26.88 -4.90
C MET A 287 -12.01 -26.00 -5.89
N PRO A 288 -11.91 -26.37 -7.18
CA PRO A 288 -11.27 -25.54 -8.20
C PRO A 288 -12.11 -24.31 -8.56
N ALA A 289 -11.43 -23.25 -9.05
CA ALA A 289 -11.92 -21.88 -9.20
C ALA A 289 -12.96 -21.63 -10.31
N ASP A 290 -13.48 -22.66 -10.98
CA ASP A 290 -14.41 -22.51 -12.11
C ASP A 290 -15.89 -22.35 -11.69
N SER A 291 -16.16 -22.04 -10.41
CA SER A 291 -17.53 -22.05 -9.86
C SER A 291 -17.94 -20.80 -9.08
N PHE A 292 -17.22 -19.68 -9.20
CA PHE A 292 -17.61 -18.42 -8.56
C PHE A 292 -17.66 -17.26 -9.56
N SER A 293 -18.85 -16.68 -9.74
CA SER A 293 -19.00 -15.39 -10.43
C SER A 293 -18.85 -14.26 -9.42
N PHE A 294 -18.48 -13.07 -9.90
CA PHE A 294 -18.25 -11.86 -9.11
C PHE A 294 -19.51 -11.39 -8.33
N GLU A 295 -20.69 -11.95 -8.63
CA GLU A 295 -21.97 -11.63 -7.99
C GLU A 295 -22.17 -12.35 -6.64
N ASP A 296 -21.48 -13.46 -6.39
CA ASP A 296 -21.64 -14.28 -5.16
C ASP A 296 -21.00 -13.63 -3.90
N LEU A 297 -20.28 -12.53 -4.06
CA LEU A 297 -19.64 -11.78 -2.96
C LEU A 297 -20.59 -10.79 -2.26
N PHE A 298 -21.80 -10.57 -2.78
CA PHE A 298 -22.69 -9.48 -2.32
C PHE A 298 -24.08 -9.88 -1.77
N GLU A 299 -24.49 -11.14 -1.73
CA GLU A 299 -25.79 -11.50 -1.14
C GLU A 299 -25.69 -12.09 0.28
N LYS A 300 -26.01 -11.26 1.28
CA LYS A 300 -27.04 -11.54 2.31
C LYS A 300 -27.15 -10.35 3.28
N THR A 301 -27.98 -9.38 2.91
CA THR A 301 -28.80 -8.65 3.88
C THR A 301 -30.24 -8.90 3.48
N ASP A 302 -30.96 -9.63 4.31
CA ASP A 302 -32.39 -9.89 4.14
C ASP A 302 -33.17 -8.57 4.06
N GLY A 303 -34.11 -8.49 3.12
CA GLY A 303 -35.33 -7.69 3.29
C GLY A 303 -35.53 -6.51 2.34
N GLU A 304 -36.42 -6.73 1.37
CA GLU A 304 -37.20 -5.76 0.59
C GLU A 304 -36.54 -5.09 -0.62
N THR A 305 -36.76 -5.74 -1.77
CA THR A 305 -36.66 -5.22 -3.12
C THR A 305 -37.61 -4.05 -3.35
N GLN A 306 -37.06 -2.88 -3.69
CA GLN A 306 -37.80 -1.79 -4.33
C GLN A 306 -37.13 -1.44 -5.65
N THR A 307 -37.81 -1.77 -6.75
CA THR A 307 -37.44 -1.40 -8.11
C THR A 307 -37.80 0.06 -8.38
N TRP A 308 -36.88 0.83 -8.98
CA TRP A 308 -37.22 2.04 -9.72
C TRP A 308 -36.38 2.14 -11.01
N PRO A 309 -36.95 2.63 -12.12
CA PRO A 309 -36.35 2.56 -13.43
C PRO A 309 -35.46 3.77 -13.78
N TYR A 310 -34.58 3.52 -14.75
CA TYR A 310 -33.70 4.40 -15.56
C TYR A 310 -32.25 4.59 -15.09
#